data_AF-V7G7S9-F1
#
_entry.id   AF-V7G7S9-F1
#
_cell.length_a   1.000
_cell.length_b   1.000
_cell.length_c   1.000
_cell.angle_alpha   90.00
_cell.angle_beta   90.00
_cell.angle_gamma   90.00
#
_symmetry.space_group_name_H-M   'P 1'
#
loop_
_entity.id
_entity.type
_entity.pdbx_description
1 polymer ?
#
loop_
_entity_poly.entity_id
_entity_poly.type
_entity_poly.pdbx_seq_one_letter_code
_entity_poly.pdbx_strand_id
1 'polypeptide(L)'
;MKKYPSPDALQDARSTKGRDKSLRNIYEEHTGKISDKWSIYLDAYEDIFSDFRNKPVRLLEIGVQNGGSLEIWRQYFPQAELIVGCDINAASGKLTFDDEKIAVIVGDANTADVERDIVAQTAKFDIIIDDGSHRSSDIIRSFARYFPHLAVGGLYVAEDLHCSYWGKYEGGLYDPLSSMSFFKRLLDVVNYEHWGLHHLRVDVLAAFSQKYDAVFEETSLASIHSIGFLNSLCIVAKRPSQENVLGPRRVEGRVALVEGSMLALNGTVNIPIDETGNPWSLRRATMEEEIETNRELVEHQMARIEALSNEIAQRDVEIANEIAQHDAEIARLAGESKAHEALAGQLLAEREQARSEEKRLRSVLDAVYASTSWRVAMPMRAAKRLLVGFGKVGRKLTPGAHRTSNSPVSRNRTSDNSKTG
;
A
#
# COMPACT_ATOMS: atom_id res chain seq x y z
N MET A 1 26.50 -51.97 -25.20
CA MET A 1 27.21 -50.71 -24.86
C MET A 1 27.42 -49.92 -26.14
N LYS A 2 26.59 -48.90 -26.40
CA LYS A 2 26.77 -47.97 -27.53
C LYS A 2 27.78 -46.90 -27.10
N LYS A 3 28.91 -46.80 -27.81
CA LYS A 3 29.93 -45.76 -27.59
C LYS A 3 29.33 -44.40 -27.99
N TYR A 4 29.33 -43.45 -27.06
CA TYR A 4 29.12 -42.04 -27.38
C TYR A 4 30.35 -41.52 -28.16
N PRO A 5 30.16 -40.67 -29.19
CA PRO A 5 31.28 -40.04 -29.88
C PRO A 5 31.93 -38.97 -28.99
N SER A 6 33.23 -38.74 -29.18
CA SER A 6 34.00 -37.75 -28.43
C SER A 6 33.54 -36.31 -28.72
N PRO A 7 33.72 -35.37 -27.78
CA PRO A 7 33.28 -33.97 -27.91
C PRO A 7 33.84 -33.24 -29.15
N ASP A 8 35.01 -33.65 -29.64
CA ASP A 8 35.67 -33.03 -30.80
C ASP A 8 34.95 -33.29 -32.13
N ALA A 9 34.11 -34.32 -32.23
CA ALA A 9 33.43 -34.67 -33.49
C ALA A 9 32.16 -33.84 -33.76
N LEU A 10 31.72 -33.00 -32.81
CA LEU A 10 30.57 -32.09 -32.98
C LEU A 10 30.98 -30.65 -33.32
N GLN A 11 32.28 -30.33 -33.31
CA GLN A 11 32.78 -29.01 -33.68
C GLN A 11 33.11 -28.86 -35.18
N ASP A 12 33.20 -29.95 -35.94
CA ASP A 12 33.82 -29.93 -37.28
C ASP A 12 32.81 -29.89 -38.46
N ALA A 13 31.51 -29.68 -38.18
CA ALA A 13 30.47 -29.54 -39.21
C ALA A 13 30.02 -28.08 -39.46
N ARG A 14 30.70 -27.08 -38.87
CA ARG A 14 30.46 -25.65 -39.12
C ARG A 14 31.73 -24.98 -39.64
N SER A 15 32.11 -25.30 -40.87
CA SER A 15 33.20 -24.64 -41.59
C SER A 15 32.70 -24.21 -42.96
N THR A 16 32.68 -22.88 -43.16
CA THR A 16 33.04 -22.08 -44.37
C THR A 16 32.20 -20.80 -44.52
N LYS A 17 32.26 -19.93 -43.51
CA LYS A 17 32.10 -18.47 -43.64
C LYS A 17 33.27 -17.89 -42.84
N GLY A 18 33.97 -16.87 -43.35
CA GLY A 18 35.03 -16.21 -42.57
C GLY A 18 34.49 -15.91 -41.17
N ARG A 19 35.17 -16.35 -40.11
CA ARG A 19 34.65 -16.21 -38.75
C ARG A 19 34.69 -14.74 -38.38
N ASP A 20 33.59 -14.04 -38.63
CA ASP A 20 33.36 -12.72 -38.04
C ASP A 20 33.58 -12.86 -36.52
N LYS A 21 34.36 -11.95 -35.92
CA LYS A 21 34.70 -12.00 -34.48
C LYS A 21 33.42 -12.00 -33.64
N SER A 22 33.34 -12.71 -32.52
CA SER A 22 32.19 -12.52 -31.61
C SER A 22 32.17 -11.10 -31.05
N LEU A 23 31.02 -10.61 -30.61
CA LEU A 23 30.89 -9.31 -29.94
C LEU A 23 31.83 -9.23 -28.74
N ARG A 24 31.94 -10.32 -27.96
CA ARG A 24 32.89 -10.44 -26.85
C ARG A 24 34.33 -10.17 -27.30
N ASN A 25 34.78 -10.80 -28.38
CA ASN A 25 36.14 -10.59 -28.89
C ASN A 25 36.33 -9.16 -29.41
N ILE A 26 35.31 -8.56 -30.05
CA ILE A 26 35.36 -7.15 -30.47
C ILE A 26 35.52 -6.25 -29.24
N TYR A 27 34.80 -6.51 -28.16
CA TYR A 27 34.88 -5.76 -26.91
C TYR A 27 36.26 -5.88 -26.24
N GLU A 28 36.79 -7.10 -26.14
CA GLU A 28 38.09 -7.39 -25.51
C GLU A 28 39.27 -6.82 -26.29
N GLU A 29 39.18 -6.76 -27.62
CA GLU A 29 40.21 -6.24 -28.51
C GLU A 29 40.06 -4.74 -28.79
N HIS A 30 38.98 -4.09 -28.32
CA HIS A 30 38.71 -2.68 -28.61
C HIS A 30 39.73 -1.77 -27.92
N THR A 31 40.43 -0.96 -28.72
CA THR A 31 41.43 0.00 -28.23
C THR A 31 40.99 1.45 -28.38
N GLY A 32 39.76 1.69 -28.82
CA GLY A 32 39.21 3.02 -29.06
C GLY A 32 38.70 3.69 -27.78
N LYS A 33 37.57 4.39 -27.89
CA LYS A 33 36.89 5.04 -26.77
C LYS A 33 36.41 4.00 -25.76
N ILE A 34 36.36 4.40 -24.49
CA ILE A 34 35.96 3.53 -23.38
C ILE A 34 34.49 3.13 -23.56
N SER A 35 34.22 1.84 -23.32
CA SER A 35 32.87 1.28 -23.27
C SER A 35 32.78 0.36 -22.06
N ASP A 36 31.70 0.46 -21.29
CA ASP A 36 31.41 -0.41 -20.14
C ASP A 36 30.20 -1.27 -20.46
N LYS A 37 30.22 -2.55 -20.04
CA LYS A 37 29.10 -3.47 -20.25
C LYS A 37 29.20 -4.68 -19.34
N TRP A 38 28.07 -5.15 -18.83
CA TRP A 38 28.02 -6.41 -18.11
C TRP A 38 28.34 -7.59 -19.04
N SER A 39 29.18 -8.51 -18.58
CA SER A 39 29.66 -9.63 -19.40
C SER A 39 28.54 -10.51 -19.96
N ILE A 40 27.41 -10.61 -19.24
CA ILE A 40 26.23 -11.38 -19.66
C ILE A 40 25.47 -10.69 -20.81
N TYR A 41 25.56 -9.37 -20.94
CA TYR A 41 24.91 -8.65 -22.04
C TYR A 41 25.62 -8.92 -23.37
N LEU A 42 26.94 -9.12 -23.36
CA LEU A 42 27.70 -9.41 -24.59
C LEU A 42 27.24 -10.71 -25.25
N ASP A 43 26.98 -11.75 -24.45
CA ASP A 43 26.48 -13.03 -24.99
C ASP A 43 25.03 -12.89 -25.45
N ALA A 44 24.20 -12.17 -24.69
CA ALA A 44 22.81 -11.91 -25.07
C ALA A 44 22.70 -11.10 -26.37
N TYR A 45 23.53 -10.08 -26.52
CA TYR A 45 23.58 -9.26 -27.73
C TYR A 45 24.07 -10.05 -28.94
N GLU A 46 25.06 -10.92 -28.79
CA GLU A 46 25.48 -11.82 -29.87
C GLU A 46 24.28 -12.65 -30.37
N ASP A 47 23.53 -13.25 -29.46
CA ASP A 47 22.39 -14.10 -29.81
C ASP A 47 21.31 -13.31 -30.56
N ILE A 48 20.86 -12.17 -30.01
CA ILE A 48 19.71 -11.42 -30.56
C ILE A 48 20.07 -10.55 -31.78
N PHE A 49 21.33 -10.13 -31.93
CA PHE A 49 21.76 -9.27 -33.04
C PHE A 49 22.47 -10.00 -34.18
N SER A 50 22.79 -11.29 -34.01
CA SER A 50 23.43 -12.10 -35.06
C SER A 50 22.69 -12.03 -36.42
N ASP A 51 21.36 -12.02 -36.41
CA ASP A 51 20.52 -11.91 -37.60
C ASP A 51 20.56 -10.53 -38.27
N PHE A 52 21.02 -9.50 -37.56
CA PHE A 52 21.18 -8.13 -38.07
C PHE A 52 22.60 -7.86 -38.58
N ARG A 53 23.57 -8.71 -38.20
CA ARG A 53 25.00 -8.48 -38.40
C ARG A 53 25.40 -8.02 -39.80
N ASN A 54 24.85 -8.67 -40.83
CA ASN A 54 25.17 -8.41 -42.23
C ASN A 54 24.07 -7.61 -42.95
N LYS A 55 23.22 -6.90 -42.21
CA LYS A 55 22.14 -6.06 -42.76
C LYS A 55 22.53 -4.59 -42.70
N PRO A 56 21.88 -3.73 -43.51
CA PRO A 56 21.99 -2.28 -43.41
C PRO A 56 21.29 -1.74 -42.15
N VAL A 57 21.88 -1.97 -40.98
CA VAL A 57 21.28 -1.62 -39.69
C VAL A 57 21.31 -0.11 -39.47
N ARG A 58 20.18 0.43 -39.00
CA ARG A 58 20.07 1.74 -38.37
C ARG A 58 19.84 1.55 -36.88
N LEU A 59 20.79 2.01 -36.08
CA LEU A 59 20.78 1.82 -34.63
C LEU A 59 20.64 3.16 -33.91
N LEU A 60 19.80 3.20 -32.89
CA LEU A 60 19.75 4.28 -31.89
C LEU A 60 20.21 3.74 -30.54
N GLU A 61 21.14 4.42 -29.90
CA GLU A 61 21.56 4.19 -28.51
C GLU A 61 21.29 5.45 -27.69
N ILE A 62 20.45 5.33 -26.65
CA ILE A 62 20.20 6.38 -25.66
C ILE A 62 21.17 6.13 -24.50
N GLY A 63 22.02 7.11 -24.20
CA GLY A 63 23.19 6.95 -23.34
C GLY A 63 24.43 6.66 -24.19
N VAL A 64 25.39 7.60 -24.24
CA VAL A 64 26.63 7.46 -25.03
C VAL A 64 27.84 7.39 -24.14
N GLN A 65 27.84 8.13 -23.03
CA GLN A 65 28.98 8.27 -22.12
C GLN A 65 30.25 8.69 -22.88
N ASN A 66 31.22 7.79 -23.02
CA ASN A 66 32.48 8.04 -23.72
C ASN A 66 32.43 7.64 -25.20
N GLY A 67 31.33 7.03 -25.69
CA GLY A 67 31.12 6.69 -27.09
C GLY A 67 31.82 5.42 -27.59
N GLY A 68 32.41 4.61 -26.70
CA GLY A 68 33.04 3.35 -27.10
C GLY A 68 32.05 2.33 -27.65
N SER A 69 30.83 2.27 -27.10
CA SER A 69 29.77 1.37 -27.57
C SER A 69 29.41 1.64 -29.04
N LEU A 70 29.31 2.91 -29.44
CA LEU A 70 29.05 3.30 -30.83
C LEU A 70 30.13 2.79 -31.80
N GLU A 71 31.41 2.83 -31.40
CA GLU A 71 32.51 2.28 -32.20
C GLU A 71 32.42 0.75 -32.29
N ILE A 72 32.08 0.10 -31.19
CA ILE A 72 31.94 -1.36 -31.11
C ILE A 72 30.74 -1.83 -31.96
N TRP A 73 29.60 -1.14 -31.91
CA TRP A 73 28.46 -1.44 -32.77
C TRP A 73 28.82 -1.27 -34.24
N ARG A 74 29.60 -0.24 -34.58
CA ARG A 74 30.04 -0.04 -35.94
C ARG A 74 30.93 -1.18 -36.45
N GLN A 75 31.78 -1.74 -35.58
CA GLN A 75 32.58 -2.92 -35.88
C GLN A 75 31.73 -4.19 -35.97
N TYR A 76 30.76 -4.36 -35.06
CA TYR A 76 29.89 -5.54 -35.03
C TYR A 76 28.95 -5.61 -36.24
N PHE A 77 28.42 -4.45 -36.67
CA PHE A 77 27.57 -4.27 -37.85
C PHE A 77 28.36 -3.64 -39.01
N PRO A 78 29.18 -4.41 -39.76
CA PRO A 78 30.02 -3.86 -40.82
C PRO A 78 29.24 -3.13 -41.92
N GLN A 79 27.97 -3.50 -42.13
CA GLN A 79 27.08 -2.89 -43.12
C GLN A 79 26.12 -1.84 -42.55
N ALA A 80 26.25 -1.44 -41.27
CA ALA A 80 25.39 -0.41 -40.68
C ALA A 80 25.26 0.81 -41.62
N GLU A 81 24.05 1.33 -41.78
CA GLU A 81 23.79 2.58 -42.50
C GLU A 81 24.03 3.77 -41.60
N LEU A 82 23.63 3.64 -40.33
CA LEU A 82 23.62 4.73 -39.37
C LEU A 82 23.66 4.18 -37.95
N ILE A 83 24.48 4.80 -37.09
CA ILE A 83 24.50 4.60 -35.65
C ILE A 83 24.34 5.96 -35.00
N VAL A 84 23.24 6.18 -34.31
CA VAL A 84 22.94 7.43 -33.59
C VAL A 84 23.08 7.18 -32.11
N GLY A 85 23.95 7.94 -31.46
CA GLY A 85 23.99 8.04 -30.00
C GLY A 85 23.27 9.32 -29.54
N CYS A 86 22.52 9.25 -28.45
CA CYS A 86 21.94 10.42 -27.78
C CYS A 86 22.37 10.48 -26.32
N ASP A 87 22.92 11.61 -25.87
CA ASP A 87 23.34 11.78 -24.47
C ASP A 87 23.08 13.20 -23.96
N ILE A 88 22.55 13.30 -22.75
CA ILE A 88 22.23 14.57 -22.10
C ILE A 88 23.48 15.36 -21.69
N ASN A 89 24.62 14.68 -21.51
CA ASN A 89 25.85 15.33 -21.13
C ASN A 89 26.44 16.10 -22.31
N ALA A 90 26.53 17.42 -22.19
CA ALA A 90 27.09 18.30 -23.21
C ALA A 90 28.54 17.97 -23.64
N ALA A 91 29.29 17.23 -22.81
CA ALA A 91 30.62 16.75 -23.16
C ALA A 91 30.61 15.72 -24.30
N SER A 92 29.52 14.98 -24.50
CA SER A 92 29.39 13.99 -25.59
C SER A 92 29.48 14.64 -26.97
N GLY A 93 29.09 15.91 -27.11
CA GLY A 93 29.25 16.68 -28.36
C GLY A 93 30.71 16.97 -28.75
N LYS A 94 31.67 16.65 -27.87
CA LYS A 94 33.11 16.74 -28.17
C LYS A 94 33.66 15.44 -28.75
N LEU A 95 32.87 14.37 -28.76
CA LEU A 95 33.29 13.08 -29.31
C LEU A 95 33.43 13.18 -30.82
N THR A 96 34.55 12.71 -31.35
CA THR A 96 34.82 12.63 -32.78
C THR A 96 34.97 11.18 -33.19
N PHE A 97 34.36 10.79 -34.32
CA PHE A 97 34.42 9.43 -34.84
C PHE A 97 35.02 9.46 -36.24
N ASP A 98 35.86 8.47 -36.55
CA ASP A 98 36.48 8.35 -37.89
C ASP A 98 35.47 7.87 -38.94
N ASP A 99 34.38 7.21 -38.51
CA ASP A 99 33.32 6.73 -39.39
C ASP A 99 32.15 7.72 -39.42
N GLU A 100 31.88 8.27 -40.61
CA GLU A 100 30.80 9.24 -40.86
C GLU A 100 29.39 8.70 -40.60
N LYS A 101 29.24 7.38 -40.43
CA LYS A 101 27.96 6.74 -40.09
C LYS A 101 27.63 6.81 -38.60
N ILE A 102 28.54 7.28 -37.77
CA ILE A 102 28.29 7.49 -36.34
C ILE A 102 27.94 8.95 -36.12
N ALA A 103 26.74 9.21 -35.61
CA ALA A 103 26.26 10.52 -35.23
C ALA A 103 25.99 10.58 -33.73
N VAL A 104 26.26 11.74 -33.11
CA VAL A 104 25.93 12.00 -31.70
C VAL A 104 25.03 13.22 -31.61
N ILE A 105 23.90 13.05 -30.91
CA ILE A 105 22.95 14.10 -30.59
C ILE A 105 23.07 14.39 -29.10
N VAL A 106 23.19 15.67 -28.77
CA VAL A 106 23.36 16.12 -27.38
C VAL A 106 22.05 16.67 -26.87
N GLY A 107 21.52 16.05 -25.81
CA GLY A 107 20.30 16.48 -25.16
C GLY A 107 19.58 15.36 -24.44
N ASP A 108 18.52 15.72 -23.73
CA ASP A 108 17.65 14.75 -23.08
C ASP A 108 16.80 14.05 -24.15
N ALA A 109 17.00 12.75 -24.34
CA ALA A 109 16.25 11.94 -25.31
C ALA A 109 14.73 11.99 -25.06
N ASN A 110 14.28 12.39 -23.88
CA ASN A 110 12.86 12.49 -23.55
C ASN A 110 12.24 13.86 -23.85
N THR A 111 12.95 14.81 -24.47
CA THR A 111 12.40 16.10 -24.92
C THR A 111 12.03 16.12 -26.40
N ALA A 112 11.02 16.92 -26.76
CA ALA A 112 10.47 16.96 -28.12
C ALA A 112 11.46 17.52 -29.16
N ASP A 113 12.35 18.42 -28.75
CA ASP A 113 13.37 18.98 -29.63
C ASP A 113 14.47 17.96 -29.96
N VAL A 114 14.92 17.19 -28.97
CA VAL A 114 15.91 16.13 -29.16
C VAL A 114 15.33 14.96 -29.96
N GLU A 115 14.08 14.58 -29.71
CA GLU A 115 13.37 13.60 -30.52
C GLU A 115 13.33 13.98 -32.00
N ARG A 116 12.96 15.23 -32.29
CA ARG A 116 12.93 15.75 -33.66
C ARG A 116 14.31 15.63 -34.31
N ASP A 117 15.36 15.94 -33.57
CA ASP A 117 16.73 15.89 -34.08
C ASP A 117 17.20 14.44 -34.33
N ILE A 118 16.77 13.48 -33.48
CA ILE A 118 17.00 12.02 -33.67
C ILE A 118 16.26 11.51 -34.90
N VAL A 119 14.95 11.79 -35.00
CA VAL A 119 14.09 11.30 -36.08
C VAL A 119 14.46 11.97 -37.42
N ALA A 120 15.08 13.14 -37.40
CA ALA A 120 15.64 13.78 -38.59
C ALA A 120 16.82 12.99 -39.20
N GLN A 121 17.53 12.18 -38.41
CA GLN A 121 18.59 11.30 -38.94
C GLN A 121 18.00 10.13 -39.72
N THR A 122 16.94 9.52 -39.19
CA THR A 122 16.17 8.49 -39.88
C THR A 122 14.79 8.31 -39.26
N ALA A 123 13.79 8.04 -40.09
CA ALA A 123 12.41 7.86 -39.63
C ALA A 123 12.19 6.56 -38.85
N LYS A 124 13.01 5.53 -39.10
CA LYS A 124 12.90 4.21 -38.47
C LYS A 124 14.27 3.66 -38.07
N PHE A 125 14.32 2.98 -36.94
CA PHE A 125 15.50 2.26 -36.45
C PHE A 125 15.24 0.76 -36.44
N ASP A 126 16.23 -0.04 -36.80
CA ASP A 126 16.13 -1.51 -36.76
C ASP A 126 16.44 -2.03 -35.35
N ILE A 127 17.28 -1.29 -34.62
CA ILE A 127 17.65 -1.56 -33.24
C ILE A 127 17.58 -0.25 -32.45
N ILE A 128 16.95 -0.28 -31.27
CA ILE A 128 16.97 0.81 -30.31
C ILE A 128 17.46 0.24 -28.98
N ILE A 129 18.47 0.85 -28.38
CA ILE A 129 19.03 0.48 -27.08
C ILE A 129 18.84 1.67 -26.14
N ASP A 130 18.22 1.44 -24.99
CA ASP A 130 18.13 2.39 -23.88
C ASP A 130 19.10 1.96 -22.77
N ASP A 131 20.24 2.64 -22.74
CA ASP A 131 21.32 2.52 -21.75
C ASP A 131 21.59 3.92 -21.12
N GLY A 132 20.50 4.66 -20.88
CA GLY A 132 20.55 6.08 -20.49
C GLY A 132 20.74 6.31 -18.98
N SER A 133 19.76 6.97 -18.35
CA SER A 133 19.85 7.34 -16.92
C SER A 133 19.50 6.19 -15.97
N HIS A 134 18.87 5.15 -16.49
CA HIS A 134 18.25 4.02 -15.79
C HIS A 134 17.14 4.41 -14.79
N ARG A 135 16.69 5.67 -14.78
CA ARG A 135 15.50 6.08 -14.03
C ARG A 135 14.27 5.44 -14.66
N SER A 136 13.37 4.95 -13.82
CA SER A 136 12.14 4.30 -14.30
C SER A 136 11.33 5.23 -15.21
N SER A 137 11.18 6.51 -14.86
CA SER A 137 10.44 7.47 -15.70
C SER A 137 11.07 7.67 -17.08
N ASP A 138 12.40 7.79 -17.15
CA ASP A 138 13.12 8.04 -18.40
C ASP A 138 13.01 6.84 -19.35
N ILE A 139 13.19 5.61 -18.84
CA ILE A 139 13.03 4.38 -19.64
C ILE A 139 11.61 4.27 -20.20
N ILE A 140 10.59 4.54 -19.37
CA ILE A 140 9.18 4.44 -19.80
C ILE A 140 8.86 5.50 -20.86
N ARG A 141 9.32 6.74 -20.67
CA ARG A 141 9.15 7.82 -21.66
C ARG A 141 9.90 7.50 -22.96
N SER A 142 11.11 6.98 -22.88
CA SER A 142 11.93 6.63 -24.04
C SER A 142 11.30 5.48 -24.81
N PHE A 143 10.77 4.46 -24.13
CA PHE A 143 10.00 3.41 -24.79
C PHE A 143 8.77 3.97 -25.50
N ALA A 144 7.95 4.76 -24.80
CA ALA A 144 6.73 5.36 -25.35
C ALA A 144 7.02 6.21 -26.60
N ARG A 145 8.10 6.98 -26.55
CA ARG A 145 8.53 7.89 -27.61
C ARG A 145 9.15 7.17 -28.81
N TYR A 146 10.06 6.22 -28.59
CA TYR A 146 10.88 5.66 -29.65
C TYR A 146 10.42 4.29 -30.17
N PHE A 147 9.60 3.54 -29.43
CA PHE A 147 9.03 2.29 -29.94
C PHE A 147 8.18 2.46 -31.23
N PRO A 148 7.41 3.55 -31.42
CA PRO A 148 6.77 3.87 -32.70
C PRO A 148 7.78 3.99 -33.87
N HIS A 149 8.98 4.50 -33.60
CA HIS A 149 10.08 4.63 -34.55
C HIS A 149 10.87 3.33 -34.78
N LEU A 150 10.64 2.28 -34.00
CA LEU A 150 11.21 0.97 -34.28
C LEU A 150 10.61 0.40 -35.58
N ALA A 151 11.46 -0.14 -36.44
CA ALA A 151 11.08 -0.81 -37.67
C ALA A 151 10.37 -2.14 -37.37
N VAL A 152 9.52 -2.58 -38.29
CA VAL A 152 8.93 -3.93 -38.22
C VAL A 152 10.05 -4.97 -38.38
N GLY A 153 10.09 -5.94 -37.46
CA GLY A 153 11.18 -6.91 -37.36
C GLY A 153 12.37 -6.43 -36.52
N GLY A 154 12.32 -5.20 -36.00
CA GLY A 154 13.35 -4.62 -35.15
C GLY A 154 13.23 -5.00 -33.68
N LEU A 155 14.23 -4.60 -32.90
CA LEU A 155 14.33 -4.85 -31.46
C LEU A 155 14.52 -3.54 -30.68
N TYR A 156 13.77 -3.39 -29.58
CA TYR A 156 14.02 -2.39 -28.54
C TYR A 156 14.62 -3.11 -27.34
N VAL A 157 15.73 -2.60 -26.80
CA VAL A 157 16.43 -3.17 -25.66
C VAL A 157 16.53 -2.13 -24.56
N ALA A 158 16.17 -2.49 -23.33
CA ALA A 158 16.39 -1.65 -22.15
C ALA A 158 17.41 -2.32 -21.22
N GLU A 159 18.51 -1.63 -20.95
CA GLU A 159 19.60 -2.08 -20.08
C GLU A 159 19.38 -1.66 -18.62
N ASP A 160 20.16 -2.29 -17.73
CA ASP A 160 20.31 -1.91 -16.33
C ASP A 160 19.01 -1.78 -15.51
N LEU A 161 18.04 -2.65 -15.82
CA LEU A 161 16.76 -2.75 -15.10
C LEU A 161 16.89 -3.21 -13.65
N HIS A 162 18.07 -3.64 -13.18
CA HIS A 162 18.30 -3.82 -11.75
C HIS A 162 18.13 -2.49 -10.98
N CYS A 163 18.34 -1.34 -11.63
CA CYS A 163 18.08 -0.02 -11.06
C CYS A 163 16.59 0.16 -10.66
N SER A 164 15.65 -0.52 -11.32
CA SER A 164 14.22 -0.48 -10.98
C SER A 164 13.90 -0.96 -9.56
N TYR A 165 14.86 -1.58 -8.86
CA TYR A 165 14.71 -2.02 -7.49
C TYR A 165 15.21 -1.00 -6.44
N TRP A 166 15.77 0.12 -6.87
CA TRP A 166 16.41 1.09 -5.99
C TRP A 166 15.69 2.44 -6.03
N GLY A 167 15.37 2.99 -4.85
CA GLY A 167 14.64 4.26 -4.74
C GLY A 167 15.33 5.45 -5.44
N LYS A 168 16.67 5.45 -5.52
CA LYS A 168 17.44 6.48 -6.25
C LYS A 168 17.09 6.55 -7.75
N TYR A 169 16.63 5.45 -8.33
CA TYR A 169 16.25 5.32 -9.73
C TYR A 169 14.73 5.17 -9.90
N GLU A 170 13.97 5.73 -8.94
CA GLU A 170 12.50 5.78 -8.97
C GLU A 170 11.88 4.38 -8.94
N GLY A 171 12.49 3.48 -8.17
CA GLY A 171 12.10 2.09 -8.08
C GLY A 171 11.94 1.57 -6.65
N GLY A 172 11.75 0.26 -6.57
CA GLY A 172 11.53 -0.52 -5.36
C GLY A 172 11.01 -1.90 -5.74
N LEU A 173 11.28 -2.93 -4.91
CA LEU A 173 10.96 -4.33 -5.26
C LEU A 173 9.51 -4.55 -5.73
N TYR A 174 8.57 -3.81 -5.13
CA TYR A 174 7.14 -3.87 -5.44
C TYR A 174 6.59 -2.51 -5.90
N ASP A 175 7.44 -1.60 -6.38
CA ASP A 175 6.95 -0.34 -6.95
C ASP A 175 6.16 -0.66 -8.23
N PRO A 176 4.84 -0.40 -8.25
CA PRO A 176 3.99 -0.78 -9.39
C PRO A 176 4.27 0.08 -10.63
N LEU A 177 5.01 1.18 -10.48
CA LEU A 177 5.28 2.14 -11.54
C LEU A 177 6.76 2.20 -11.94
N SER A 178 7.59 1.28 -11.45
CA SER A 178 8.98 1.12 -11.93
C SER A 178 9.04 0.62 -13.38
N SER A 179 10.18 0.80 -14.06
CA SER A 179 10.38 0.30 -15.42
C SER A 179 10.26 -1.23 -15.51
N MET A 180 10.69 -1.97 -14.48
CA MET A 180 10.47 -3.42 -14.39
C MET A 180 8.98 -3.76 -14.34
N SER A 181 8.17 -3.02 -13.58
CA SER A 181 6.71 -3.21 -13.54
C SER A 181 6.03 -2.83 -14.86
N PHE A 182 6.52 -1.80 -15.53
CA PHE A 182 6.09 -1.43 -16.87
C PHE A 182 6.28 -2.56 -17.88
N PHE A 183 7.49 -3.12 -18.01
CA PHE A 183 7.75 -4.22 -18.95
C PHE A 183 7.00 -5.50 -18.59
N LYS A 184 6.76 -5.77 -17.29
CA LYS A 184 5.86 -6.86 -16.86
C LYS A 184 4.44 -6.63 -17.36
N ARG A 185 3.92 -5.41 -17.29
CA ARG A 185 2.58 -5.07 -17.79
C ARG A 185 2.47 -5.27 -19.29
N LEU A 186 3.55 -5.03 -20.04
CA LEU A 186 3.57 -5.31 -21.48
C LEU A 186 3.43 -6.82 -21.80
N LEU A 187 3.71 -7.73 -20.86
CA LEU A 187 3.43 -9.16 -21.06
C LEU A 187 1.92 -9.41 -21.17
N ASP A 188 1.10 -8.69 -20.39
CA ASP A 188 -0.36 -8.78 -20.50
C ASP A 188 -0.81 -8.22 -21.85
N VAL A 189 -0.19 -7.13 -22.32
CA VAL A 189 -0.46 -6.47 -23.62
C VAL A 189 -0.23 -7.41 -24.81
N VAL A 190 0.80 -8.25 -24.77
CA VAL A 190 1.04 -9.30 -25.78
C VAL A 190 -0.08 -10.35 -25.78
N ASN A 191 -0.69 -10.61 -24.62
CA ASN A 191 -1.76 -11.58 -24.43
C ASN A 191 -3.19 -10.99 -24.54
N TYR A 192 -3.31 -9.77 -25.09
CA TYR A 192 -4.55 -9.01 -25.15
C TYR A 192 -5.77 -9.77 -25.67
N GLU A 193 -5.61 -10.65 -26.68
CA GLU A 193 -6.72 -11.40 -27.26
C GLU A 193 -7.38 -12.41 -26.30
N HIS A 194 -6.77 -12.63 -25.13
CA HIS A 194 -7.25 -13.55 -24.10
C HIS A 194 -7.96 -12.85 -22.93
N TRP A 195 -7.94 -11.51 -22.87
CA TRP A 195 -8.42 -10.80 -21.69
C TRP A 195 -9.90 -11.02 -21.43
N GLY A 196 -10.72 -11.15 -22.47
CA GLY A 196 -12.16 -11.32 -22.28
C GLY A 196 -12.86 -10.09 -21.70
N LEU A 197 -12.25 -8.92 -21.85
CA LEU A 197 -12.71 -7.64 -21.31
C LEU A 197 -12.90 -6.60 -22.42
N HIS A 198 -13.70 -5.58 -22.17
CA HIS A 198 -13.91 -4.44 -23.09
C HIS A 198 -12.84 -3.34 -22.98
N HIS A 199 -11.67 -3.66 -22.41
CA HIS A 199 -10.54 -2.73 -22.29
C HIS A 199 -9.65 -2.73 -23.53
N LEU A 200 -8.94 -1.63 -23.76
CA LEU A 200 -7.87 -1.50 -24.74
C LEU A 200 -6.49 -1.78 -24.10
N ARG A 201 -5.46 -2.02 -24.92
CA ARG A 201 -4.09 -2.21 -24.39
C ARG A 201 -3.58 -0.96 -23.71
N VAL A 202 -3.98 0.22 -24.18
CA VAL A 202 -3.61 1.50 -23.57
C VAL A 202 -4.16 1.66 -22.15
N ASP A 203 -5.31 1.04 -21.85
CA ASP A 203 -5.97 1.21 -20.54
C ASP A 203 -5.12 0.64 -19.40
N VAL A 204 -4.48 -0.52 -19.61
CA VAL A 204 -3.63 -1.14 -18.58
C VAL A 204 -2.31 -0.39 -18.36
N LEU A 205 -2.01 0.58 -19.22
CA LEU A 205 -0.84 1.47 -19.10
C LEU A 205 -1.21 2.88 -18.61
N ALA A 206 -2.49 3.15 -18.33
CA ALA A 206 -2.98 4.49 -17.99
C ALA A 206 -2.27 5.11 -16.77
N ALA A 207 -1.95 4.32 -15.74
CA ALA A 207 -1.22 4.81 -14.57
C ALA A 207 0.20 5.30 -14.92
N PHE A 208 0.88 4.64 -15.86
CA PHE A 208 2.18 5.07 -16.36
C PHE A 208 2.05 6.35 -17.18
N SER A 209 1.04 6.44 -18.05
CA SER A 209 0.76 7.65 -18.83
C SER A 209 0.51 8.85 -17.92
N GLN A 210 -0.33 8.69 -16.91
CA GLN A 210 -0.68 9.76 -15.97
C GLN A 210 0.53 10.20 -15.13
N LYS A 211 1.32 9.25 -14.61
CA LYS A 211 2.46 9.58 -13.73
C LYS A 211 3.64 10.18 -14.50
N TYR A 212 3.92 9.68 -15.71
CA TYR A 212 5.15 10.00 -16.43
C TYR A 212 4.96 10.87 -17.66
N ASP A 213 3.73 11.29 -17.96
CA ASP A 213 3.39 12.06 -19.18
C ASP A 213 3.83 11.32 -20.46
N ALA A 214 3.59 10.00 -20.46
CA ALA A 214 3.96 9.10 -21.55
C ALA A 214 2.73 8.76 -22.39
N VAL A 215 2.84 8.88 -23.71
CA VAL A 215 1.74 8.60 -24.65
C VAL A 215 1.99 7.25 -25.32
N PHE A 216 1.04 6.32 -25.18
CA PHE A 216 1.07 5.03 -25.86
C PHE A 216 -0.02 4.95 -26.92
N GLU A 217 0.32 4.44 -28.10
CA GLU A 217 -0.63 4.22 -29.19
C GLU A 217 -1.05 2.76 -29.25
N GLU A 218 -2.36 2.50 -29.38
CA GLU A 218 -2.90 1.13 -29.48
C GLU A 218 -2.27 0.34 -30.63
N THR A 219 -2.04 0.98 -31.78
CA THR A 219 -1.39 0.36 -32.95
C THR A 219 0.07 -0.02 -32.67
N SER A 220 0.79 0.82 -31.92
CA SER A 220 2.16 0.54 -31.51
C SER A 220 2.18 -0.61 -30.51
N LEU A 221 1.32 -0.62 -29.50
CA LEU A 221 1.22 -1.71 -28.52
C LEU A 221 0.82 -3.04 -29.18
N ALA A 222 -0.10 -3.04 -30.14
CA ALA A 222 -0.49 -4.23 -30.89
C ALA A 222 0.64 -4.80 -31.77
N SER A 223 1.69 -4.02 -32.05
CA SER A 223 2.87 -4.46 -32.81
C SER A 223 3.95 -5.11 -31.94
N ILE A 224 3.80 -5.10 -30.60
CA ILE A 224 4.68 -5.83 -29.69
C ILE A 224 4.46 -7.32 -29.91
N HIS A 225 5.49 -8.01 -30.35
CA HIS A 225 5.45 -9.43 -30.67
C HIS A 225 5.79 -10.30 -29.47
N SER A 226 6.87 -9.95 -28.78
CA SER A 226 7.40 -10.72 -27.66
C SER A 226 8.25 -9.85 -26.77
N ILE A 227 8.35 -10.26 -25.51
CA ILE A 227 9.18 -9.61 -24.50
C ILE A 227 10.03 -10.69 -23.84
N GLY A 228 11.35 -10.52 -23.94
CA GLY A 228 12.34 -11.40 -23.32
C GLY A 228 13.00 -10.68 -22.15
N PHE A 229 13.21 -11.40 -21.05
CA PHE A 229 13.98 -10.91 -19.92
C PHE A 229 15.22 -11.76 -19.73
N LEU A 230 16.32 -11.06 -19.51
CA LEU A 230 17.54 -11.58 -18.92
C LEU A 230 17.79 -10.77 -17.63
N ASN A 231 18.71 -11.23 -16.77
CA ASN A 231 19.07 -10.47 -15.59
C ASN A 231 19.45 -9.03 -15.98
N SER A 232 18.65 -8.08 -15.50
CA SER A 232 18.83 -6.65 -15.73
C SER A 232 18.71 -6.17 -17.19
N LEU A 233 18.12 -6.96 -18.09
CA LEU A 233 17.98 -6.62 -19.51
C LEU A 233 16.59 -7.03 -20.01
N CYS A 234 15.90 -6.14 -20.73
CA CYS A 234 14.63 -6.44 -21.39
C CYS A 234 14.75 -6.25 -22.90
N ILE A 235 14.21 -7.20 -23.67
CA ILE A 235 14.21 -7.18 -25.13
C ILE A 235 12.76 -7.23 -25.61
N VAL A 236 12.33 -6.22 -26.34
CA VAL A 236 10.99 -6.11 -26.92
C VAL A 236 11.11 -6.20 -28.44
N ALA A 237 10.49 -7.24 -29.02
CA ALA A 237 10.48 -7.43 -30.47
C ALA A 237 9.23 -6.84 -31.11
N LYS A 238 9.37 -6.25 -32.29
CA LYS A 238 8.26 -5.67 -33.06
C LYS A 238 7.95 -6.48 -34.32
N ARG A 239 6.68 -6.77 -34.55
CA ARG A 239 6.16 -7.45 -35.76
C ARG A 239 4.85 -6.80 -36.21
N PRO A 240 4.35 -7.09 -37.43
CA PRO A 240 3.00 -6.70 -37.81
C PRO A 240 1.99 -7.26 -36.82
N SER A 241 0.95 -6.51 -36.47
CA SER A 241 -0.04 -6.94 -35.47
C SER A 241 -0.78 -8.23 -35.86
N GLN A 242 -0.84 -8.54 -37.15
CA GLN A 242 -1.43 -9.78 -37.67
C GLN A 242 -0.59 -11.02 -37.34
N GLU A 243 0.69 -10.87 -37.02
CA GLU A 243 1.59 -11.94 -36.55
C GLU A 243 1.59 -12.08 -35.01
N ASN A 244 0.87 -11.21 -34.31
CA ASN A 244 0.83 -11.14 -32.84
C ASN A 244 -0.49 -11.68 -32.26
N VAL A 245 -1.12 -12.60 -32.98
CA VAL A 245 -2.31 -13.34 -32.56
C VAL A 245 -2.03 -14.84 -32.67
N LEU A 246 -2.72 -15.66 -31.87
CA LEU A 246 -2.59 -17.13 -31.91
C LEU A 246 -2.83 -17.70 -33.31
N GLY A 247 -3.69 -17.05 -34.09
CA GLY A 247 -4.13 -17.54 -35.39
C GLY A 247 -5.07 -18.76 -35.27
N PRO A 248 -5.41 -19.40 -36.39
CA PRO A 248 -6.26 -20.58 -36.40
C PRO A 248 -5.51 -21.79 -35.83
N ARG A 249 -6.22 -22.60 -35.04
CA ARG A 249 -5.69 -23.88 -34.55
C ARG A 249 -5.24 -24.77 -35.72
N ARG A 250 -4.13 -25.48 -35.53
CA ARG A 250 -3.63 -26.50 -36.46
C ARG A 250 -3.67 -27.85 -35.77
N VAL A 251 -4.56 -28.72 -36.24
CA VAL A 251 -4.68 -30.09 -35.73
C VAL A 251 -4.34 -31.04 -36.87
N GLU A 252 -3.23 -31.75 -36.71
CA GLU A 252 -2.67 -32.66 -37.70
C GLU A 252 -2.41 -34.04 -37.07
N GLY A 253 -2.49 -35.09 -37.88
CA GLY A 253 -2.36 -36.48 -37.42
C GLY A 253 -3.57 -37.33 -37.81
N ARG A 254 -3.42 -38.66 -37.73
CA ARG A 254 -4.45 -39.61 -38.21
C ARG A 254 -5.04 -40.50 -37.11
N VAL A 255 -4.49 -40.46 -35.90
CA VAL A 255 -4.84 -41.37 -34.82
C VAL A 255 -5.17 -40.56 -33.58
N ALA A 256 -6.42 -40.62 -33.14
CA ALA A 256 -6.94 -39.92 -31.96
C ALA A 256 -7.68 -40.90 -31.04
N LEU A 257 -6.95 -41.79 -30.38
CA LEU A 257 -7.50 -42.87 -29.54
C LEU A 257 -8.04 -42.38 -28.18
N VAL A 258 -7.58 -41.20 -27.73
CA VAL A 258 -7.91 -40.66 -26.40
C VAL A 258 -9.01 -39.60 -26.51
N GLU A 259 -8.85 -38.63 -27.42
CA GLU A 259 -9.78 -37.52 -27.59
C GLU A 259 -9.97 -37.21 -29.09
N GLY A 260 -10.93 -37.89 -29.71
CA GLY A 260 -11.23 -37.75 -31.14
C GLY A 260 -11.82 -36.38 -31.51
N SER A 261 -12.44 -35.67 -30.56
CA SER A 261 -13.08 -34.38 -30.82
C SER A 261 -12.08 -33.28 -31.23
N MET A 262 -10.78 -33.44 -30.91
CA MET A 262 -9.74 -32.48 -31.28
C MET A 262 -9.64 -32.24 -32.78
N LEU A 263 -9.95 -33.24 -33.62
CA LEU A 263 -9.89 -33.10 -35.08
C LEU A 263 -10.84 -31.99 -35.58
N ALA A 264 -11.98 -31.78 -34.90
CA ALA A 264 -12.93 -30.73 -35.26
C ALA A 264 -12.43 -29.31 -34.92
N LEU A 265 -11.38 -29.20 -34.09
CA LEU A 265 -10.79 -27.91 -33.74
C LEU A 265 -9.83 -27.40 -34.82
N ASN A 266 -9.50 -28.19 -35.85
CA ASN A 266 -8.62 -27.72 -36.91
C ASN A 266 -9.24 -26.49 -37.62
N GLY A 267 -8.48 -25.42 -37.75
CA GLY A 267 -8.90 -24.18 -38.40
C GLY A 267 -9.77 -23.26 -37.53
N THR A 268 -10.24 -23.69 -36.35
CA THR A 268 -11.02 -22.82 -35.47
C THR A 268 -10.13 -21.74 -34.85
N VAL A 269 -10.67 -20.54 -34.64
CA VAL A 269 -9.98 -19.43 -33.98
C VAL A 269 -10.25 -19.42 -32.49
N ASN A 270 -9.38 -18.74 -31.73
CA ASN A 270 -9.64 -18.50 -30.31
C ASN A 270 -10.81 -17.51 -30.14
N ILE A 271 -11.74 -17.82 -29.24
CA ILE A 271 -12.81 -16.92 -28.82
C ILE A 271 -12.58 -16.69 -27.32
N PRO A 272 -12.23 -15.48 -26.88
CA PRO A 272 -12.02 -15.21 -25.46
C PRO A 272 -13.33 -15.42 -24.68
N ILE A 273 -13.19 -15.98 -23.48
CA ILE A 273 -14.28 -16.11 -22.51
C ILE A 273 -14.57 -14.72 -21.95
N ASP A 274 -15.83 -14.38 -21.70
CA ASP A 274 -16.18 -13.12 -21.02
C ASP A 274 -15.73 -13.16 -19.55
N GLU A 275 -14.81 -12.28 -19.19
CA GLU A 275 -14.18 -12.21 -17.87
C GLU A 275 -14.62 -10.95 -17.08
N THR A 276 -15.68 -10.25 -17.53
CA THR A 276 -16.20 -9.05 -16.84
C THR A 276 -16.66 -9.32 -15.41
N GLY A 277 -17.05 -10.57 -15.10
CA GLY A 277 -17.45 -11.01 -13.75
C GLY A 277 -16.31 -11.52 -12.87
N ASN A 278 -15.08 -11.63 -13.39
CA ASN A 278 -13.95 -12.21 -12.66
C ASN A 278 -13.48 -11.27 -11.55
N PRO A 279 -13.33 -11.74 -10.30
CA PRO A 279 -12.87 -10.90 -9.18
C PRO A 279 -11.44 -10.37 -9.34
N TRP A 280 -10.62 -10.97 -10.22
CA TRP A 280 -9.26 -10.54 -10.53
C TRP A 280 -9.17 -9.66 -11.78
N SER A 281 -10.27 -9.50 -12.52
CA SER A 281 -10.43 -8.45 -13.52
C SER A 281 -10.79 -7.17 -12.80
N LEU A 282 -9.88 -6.20 -12.77
CA LEU A 282 -10.07 -4.95 -12.04
C LEU A 282 -11.36 -4.26 -12.51
N ARG A 283 -12.23 -3.88 -11.55
CA ARG A 283 -13.46 -3.10 -11.81
C ARG A 283 -13.18 -1.60 -11.95
N ARG A 284 -12.01 -1.15 -11.51
CA ARG A 284 -11.52 0.24 -11.53
C ARG A 284 -10.48 0.43 -12.65
N ALA A 285 -10.14 1.69 -12.95
CA ALA A 285 -9.33 2.02 -14.12
C ALA A 285 -7.91 1.43 -14.05
N THR A 286 -7.27 1.35 -12.87
CA THR A 286 -5.90 0.82 -12.73
C THR A 286 -5.65 0.08 -11.39
N MET A 287 -4.60 -0.76 -11.35
CA MET A 287 -4.19 -1.49 -10.14
C MET A 287 -3.65 -0.54 -9.07
N GLU A 288 -2.98 0.51 -9.52
CA GLU A 288 -2.32 1.52 -8.71
C GLU A 288 -3.34 2.35 -7.92
N GLU A 289 -4.46 2.73 -8.55
CA GLU A 289 -5.59 3.38 -7.86
C GLU A 289 -6.19 2.51 -6.76
N GLU A 290 -6.28 1.20 -6.99
CA GLU A 290 -6.79 0.27 -5.98
C GLU A 290 -5.81 0.11 -4.81
N ILE A 291 -4.52 -0.03 -5.09
CA ILE A 291 -3.47 -0.09 -4.04
C ILE A 291 -3.51 1.17 -3.18
N GLU A 292 -3.56 2.35 -3.80
CA GLU A 292 -3.55 3.61 -3.07
C GLU A 292 -4.82 3.77 -2.22
N THR A 293 -6.00 3.52 -2.81
CA THR A 293 -7.27 3.58 -2.05
C THR A 293 -7.26 2.61 -0.86
N ASN A 294 -6.73 1.40 -1.06
CA ASN A 294 -6.68 0.40 0.00
C ASN A 294 -5.69 0.80 1.11
N ARG A 295 -4.56 1.43 0.77
CA ARG A 295 -3.62 1.96 1.76
C ARG A 295 -4.25 3.08 2.58
N GLU A 296 -4.87 4.06 1.93
CA GLU A 296 -5.58 5.15 2.60
C GLU A 296 -6.70 4.61 3.52
N LEU A 297 -7.45 3.62 3.04
CA LEU A 297 -8.49 2.97 3.84
C LEU A 297 -7.92 2.28 5.08
N VAL A 298 -6.80 1.55 4.94
CA VAL A 298 -6.14 0.87 6.06
C VAL A 298 -5.62 1.89 7.08
N GLU A 299 -4.95 2.96 6.65
CA GLU A 299 -4.47 4.01 7.53
C GLU A 299 -5.62 4.70 8.28
N HIS A 300 -6.71 5.01 7.58
CA HIS A 300 -7.90 5.60 8.19
C HIS A 300 -8.55 4.65 9.21
N GLN A 301 -8.64 3.36 8.89
CA GLN A 301 -9.18 2.36 9.81
C GLN A 301 -8.29 2.16 11.04
N MET A 302 -6.96 2.15 10.87
CA MET A 302 -6.02 2.06 11.98
C MET A 302 -6.16 3.25 12.93
N ALA A 303 -6.22 4.48 12.39
CA ALA A 303 -6.44 5.68 13.20
C ALA A 303 -7.76 5.63 13.96
N ARG A 304 -8.84 5.11 13.34
CA ARG A 304 -10.13 4.93 14.00
C ARG A 304 -10.08 3.86 15.10
N ILE A 305 -9.38 2.76 14.88
CA ILE A 305 -9.19 1.70 15.89
C ILE A 305 -8.42 2.25 17.09
N GLU A 306 -7.36 3.04 16.86
CA GLU A 306 -6.59 3.67 17.92
C GLU A 306 -7.45 4.65 18.73
N ALA A 307 -8.24 5.50 18.06
CA ALA A 307 -9.15 6.44 18.72
C ALA A 307 -10.19 5.72 19.60
N LEU A 308 -10.83 4.67 19.08
CA LEU A 308 -11.79 3.87 19.85
C LEU A 308 -11.13 3.12 21.02
N SER A 309 -9.90 2.64 20.82
CA SER A 309 -9.14 1.97 21.89
C SER A 309 -8.83 2.93 23.04
N ASN A 310 -8.46 4.18 22.73
CA ASN A 310 -8.22 5.22 23.72
C ASN A 310 -9.51 5.62 24.45
N GLU A 311 -10.64 5.71 23.74
CA GLU A 311 -11.96 6.00 24.35
C GLU A 311 -12.38 4.88 25.32
N ILE A 312 -12.22 3.61 24.93
CA ILE A 312 -12.48 2.46 25.80
C ILE A 312 -11.58 2.52 27.04
N ALA A 313 -10.28 2.77 26.88
CA ALA A 313 -9.34 2.86 28.00
C ALA A 313 -9.70 3.99 28.98
N GLN A 314 -10.13 5.14 28.46
CA GLN A 314 -10.63 6.24 29.29
C GLN A 314 -11.90 5.84 30.05
N ARG A 315 -12.84 5.17 29.36
CA ARG A 315 -14.09 4.72 29.96
C ARG A 315 -13.85 3.67 31.06
N ASP A 316 -12.88 2.79 30.89
CA ASP A 316 -12.49 1.81 31.91
C ASP A 316 -11.94 2.50 33.16
N VAL A 317 -11.13 3.57 33.01
CA VAL A 317 -10.65 4.38 34.15
C VAL A 317 -11.80 5.10 34.84
N GLU A 318 -12.75 5.66 34.08
CA GLU A 318 -13.95 6.31 34.63
C GLU A 318 -14.80 5.31 35.44
N ILE A 319 -15.07 4.13 34.87
CA ILE A 319 -15.81 3.05 35.53
C ILE A 319 -15.07 2.59 36.79
N ALA A 320 -13.75 2.40 36.74
CA ALA A 320 -12.96 2.00 37.90
C ALA A 320 -13.02 3.06 39.03
N ASN A 321 -13.00 4.34 38.68
CA ASN A 321 -13.16 5.43 39.64
C ASN A 321 -14.57 5.46 40.25
N GLU A 322 -15.62 5.27 39.44
CA GLU A 322 -17.01 5.17 39.91
C GLU A 322 -17.19 3.97 40.87
N ILE A 323 -16.63 2.82 40.53
CA ILE A 323 -16.63 1.62 41.41
C ILE A 323 -15.94 1.94 42.73
N ALA A 324 -14.75 2.55 42.71
CA ALA A 324 -14.02 2.91 43.92
C ALA A 324 -14.78 3.92 44.80
N GLN A 325 -15.48 4.88 44.18
CA GLN A 325 -16.34 5.83 44.90
C GLN A 325 -17.53 5.13 45.55
N HIS A 326 -18.20 4.24 44.83
CA HIS A 326 -19.31 3.46 45.38
C HIS A 326 -18.86 2.54 46.51
N ASP A 327 -17.71 1.87 46.38
CA ASP A 327 -17.16 1.02 47.45
C ASP A 327 -16.83 1.83 48.72
N ALA A 328 -16.27 3.03 48.57
CA ALA A 328 -16.02 3.94 49.69
C ALA A 328 -17.31 4.37 50.39
N GLU A 329 -18.36 4.68 49.62
CA GLU A 329 -19.66 5.05 50.15
C GLU A 329 -20.37 3.89 50.87
N ILE A 330 -20.30 2.68 50.29
CA ILE A 330 -20.79 1.45 50.93
C ILE A 330 -20.07 1.23 52.26
N ALA A 331 -18.74 1.39 52.30
CA ALA A 331 -17.96 1.25 53.53
C ALA A 331 -18.36 2.29 54.60
N ARG A 332 -18.60 3.54 54.19
CA ARG A 332 -19.08 4.62 55.08
C ARG A 332 -20.43 4.28 55.69
N LEU A 333 -21.40 3.92 54.85
CA LEU A 333 -22.75 3.55 55.28
C LEU A 333 -22.75 2.31 56.19
N ALA A 334 -21.91 1.31 55.89
CA ALA A 334 -21.73 0.14 56.76
C ALA A 334 -21.16 0.52 58.14
N GLY A 335 -20.24 1.48 58.20
CA GLY A 335 -19.71 2.04 59.44
C GLY A 335 -20.78 2.77 60.27
N GLU A 336 -21.59 3.61 59.62
CA GLU A 336 -22.72 4.30 60.26
C GLU A 336 -23.76 3.31 60.79
N SER A 337 -24.12 2.29 60.02
CA SER A 337 -25.06 1.24 60.46
C SER A 337 -24.55 0.52 61.71
N LYS A 338 -23.26 0.15 61.74
CA LYS A 338 -22.65 -0.47 62.93
C LYS A 338 -22.67 0.45 64.15
N ALA A 339 -22.41 1.74 63.95
CA ALA A 339 -22.48 2.73 65.03
C ALA A 339 -23.92 2.88 65.57
N HIS A 340 -24.91 2.92 64.67
CA HIS A 340 -26.32 2.94 65.05
C HIS A 340 -26.75 1.66 65.79
N GLU A 341 -26.31 0.48 65.36
CA GLU A 341 -26.55 -0.78 66.06
C GLU A 341 -25.93 -0.78 67.47
N ALA A 342 -24.69 -0.30 67.62
CA ALA A 342 -24.02 -0.20 68.91
C ALA A 342 -24.75 0.78 69.86
N LEU A 343 -25.17 1.94 69.34
CA LEU A 343 -25.95 2.91 70.10
C LEU A 343 -27.32 2.35 70.51
N ALA A 344 -28.01 1.64 69.61
CA ALA A 344 -29.26 0.97 69.92
C ALA A 344 -29.08 -0.08 71.04
N GLY A 345 -27.98 -0.85 70.99
CA GLY A 345 -27.60 -1.79 72.05
C GLY A 345 -27.35 -1.10 73.40
N GLN A 346 -26.62 0.02 73.41
CA GLN A 346 -26.39 0.81 74.63
C GLN A 346 -27.70 1.34 75.23
N LEU A 347 -28.56 1.95 74.41
CA LEU A 347 -29.85 2.47 74.84
C LEU A 347 -30.77 1.38 75.39
N LEU A 348 -30.72 0.17 74.81
CA LEU A 348 -31.46 -0.99 75.33
C LEU A 348 -30.94 -1.39 76.72
N ALA A 349 -29.62 -1.44 76.91
CA ALA A 349 -29.01 -1.76 78.20
C ALA A 349 -29.33 -0.70 79.27
N GLU A 350 -29.22 0.59 78.93
CA GLU A 350 -29.61 1.70 79.83
C GLU A 350 -31.10 1.62 80.21
N ARG A 351 -31.97 1.31 79.24
CA ARG A 351 -33.40 1.11 79.50
C ARG A 351 -33.66 -0.06 80.45
N GLU A 352 -32.95 -1.16 80.32
CA GLU A 352 -33.06 -2.31 81.24
C GLU A 352 -32.55 -1.96 82.65
N GLN A 353 -31.43 -1.25 82.73
CA GLN A 353 -30.89 -0.76 84.00
C GLN A 353 -31.88 0.19 84.69
N ALA A 354 -32.44 1.16 83.96
CA ALA A 354 -33.46 2.07 84.48
C ALA A 354 -34.71 1.32 84.96
N ARG A 355 -35.17 0.30 84.24
CA ARG A 355 -36.30 -0.55 84.66
C ARG A 355 -35.99 -1.34 85.93
N SER A 356 -34.79 -1.90 86.05
CA SER A 356 -34.40 -2.64 87.25
C SER A 356 -34.29 -1.72 88.46
N GLU A 357 -33.76 -0.52 88.28
CA GLU A 357 -33.69 0.51 89.31
C GLU A 357 -35.08 1.02 89.69
N GLU A 358 -35.99 1.23 88.74
CA GLU A 358 -37.39 1.56 89.02
C GLU A 358 -38.04 0.45 89.87
N LYS A 359 -37.81 -0.81 89.53
CA LYS A 359 -38.32 -1.95 90.30
C LYS A 359 -37.73 -2.00 91.71
N ARG A 360 -36.43 -1.71 91.87
CA ARG A 360 -35.75 -1.60 93.17
C ARG A 360 -36.33 -0.47 94.01
N LEU A 361 -36.46 0.72 93.44
CA LEU A 361 -37.03 1.90 94.11
C LEU A 361 -38.48 1.66 94.51
N ARG A 362 -39.29 1.00 93.66
CA ARG A 362 -40.65 0.56 94.01
C ARG A 362 -40.63 -0.40 95.20
N SER A 363 -39.76 -1.41 95.20
CA SER A 363 -39.58 -2.32 96.33
C SER A 363 -39.17 -1.62 97.63
N VAL A 364 -38.27 -0.63 97.55
CA VAL A 364 -37.86 0.18 98.69
C VAL A 364 -39.02 1.04 99.19
N LEU A 365 -39.77 1.66 98.28
CA LEU A 365 -40.95 2.46 98.61
C LEU A 365 -42.03 1.60 99.30
N ASP A 366 -42.29 0.41 98.79
CA ASP A 366 -43.21 -0.56 99.38
C ASP A 366 -42.74 -0.99 100.78
N ALA A 367 -41.43 -1.22 100.97
CA ALA A 367 -40.85 -1.54 102.28
C ALA A 367 -40.94 -0.36 103.27
N VAL A 368 -40.73 0.88 102.81
CA VAL A 368 -40.92 2.10 103.60
C VAL A 368 -42.39 2.24 104.01
N TYR A 369 -43.33 2.04 103.07
CA TYR A 369 -44.77 2.05 103.35
C TYR A 369 -45.20 0.93 104.31
N ALA A 370 -44.50 -0.20 104.33
CA ALA A 370 -44.73 -1.30 105.26
C ALA A 370 -44.09 -1.10 106.65
N SER A 371 -43.16 -0.15 106.81
CA SER A 371 -42.45 0.08 108.07
C SER A 371 -43.32 0.68 109.18
N THR A 372 -43.02 0.34 110.44
CA THR A 372 -43.74 0.80 111.64
C THR A 372 -43.69 2.32 111.82
N SER A 373 -42.56 2.96 111.49
CA SER A 373 -42.41 4.41 111.58
C SER A 373 -43.26 5.18 110.56
N TRP A 374 -43.41 4.66 109.33
CA TRP A 374 -44.27 5.27 108.31
C TRP A 374 -45.76 5.11 108.62
N ARG A 375 -46.16 3.95 109.13
CA ARG A 375 -47.55 3.68 109.56
C ARG A 375 -47.99 4.56 110.73
N VAL A 376 -47.09 4.90 111.65
CA VAL A 376 -47.36 5.81 112.78
C VAL A 376 -47.47 7.28 112.35
N ALA A 377 -46.71 7.71 111.33
CA ALA A 377 -46.73 9.10 110.84
C ALA A 377 -47.76 9.42 109.74
N MET A 378 -48.48 8.40 109.23
CA MET A 378 -49.48 8.52 108.15
C MET A 378 -50.58 9.58 108.39
N PRO A 379 -51.21 9.66 109.59
CA PRO A 379 -52.27 10.63 109.87
C PRO A 379 -51.78 12.09 109.78
N MET A 380 -50.55 12.37 110.25
CA MET A 380 -49.97 13.73 110.23
C MET A 380 -49.53 14.18 108.83
N ARG A 381 -49.24 13.25 107.92
CA ARG A 381 -48.79 13.58 106.55
C ARG A 381 -49.96 13.81 105.58
N ALA A 382 -51.10 13.15 105.79
CA ALA A 382 -52.33 13.43 105.06
C ALA A 382 -52.82 14.87 105.30
N ALA A 383 -52.71 15.37 106.54
CA ALA A 383 -53.05 16.75 106.90
C ALA A 383 -52.15 17.79 106.20
N LYS A 384 -50.87 17.48 105.95
CA LYS A 384 -49.92 18.40 105.29
C LYS A 384 -50.15 18.52 103.78
N ARG A 385 -50.69 17.49 103.12
CA ARG A 385 -51.04 17.52 101.69
C ARG A 385 -52.31 18.34 101.40
N LEU A 386 -53.22 18.47 102.36
CA LEU A 386 -54.41 19.33 102.26
C LEU A 386 -54.10 20.83 102.43
N LEU A 387 -52.90 21.20 102.90
CA LEU A 387 -52.51 22.59 103.19
C LEU A 387 -51.59 23.25 102.14
N VAL A 388 -51.15 22.54 101.09
CA VAL A 388 -50.24 23.08 100.06
C VAL A 388 -50.95 23.26 98.70
N GLY A 389 -52.23 22.92 98.61
CA GLY A 389 -53.02 23.04 97.39
C GLY A 389 -53.66 24.41 97.17
N PHE A 390 -52.91 25.52 97.09
CA PHE A 390 -53.40 26.79 96.54
C PHE A 390 -52.24 27.70 96.08
N GLY A 391 -52.06 27.87 94.76
CA GLY A 391 -51.02 28.76 94.20
C GLY A 391 -50.89 28.74 92.67
N LYS A 392 -51.79 29.50 92.02
CA LYS A 392 -51.78 30.09 90.65
C LYS A 392 -50.62 29.78 89.67
N VAL A 393 -50.90 29.24 88.46
CA VAL A 393 -51.30 29.90 87.18
C VAL A 393 -50.13 30.41 86.31
N GLY A 394 -49.93 29.71 85.17
CA GLY A 394 -49.96 30.29 83.81
C GLY A 394 -48.70 30.89 83.17
N ARG A 395 -48.30 30.35 82.01
CA ARG A 395 -48.10 31.16 80.79
C ARG A 395 -48.10 30.34 79.49
N LYS A 396 -48.65 30.99 78.46
CA LYS A 396 -48.98 30.56 77.10
C LYS A 396 -47.77 30.46 76.15
N LEU A 397 -47.93 29.58 75.16
CA LEU A 397 -47.67 29.72 73.70
C LEU A 397 -46.76 30.86 73.22
N THR A 398 -45.83 30.53 72.29
CA THR A 398 -45.99 30.86 70.85
C THR A 398 -45.09 30.00 69.93
N PRO A 399 -45.53 29.76 68.67
CA PRO A 399 -44.78 29.12 67.59
C PRO A 399 -44.04 30.15 66.70
N GLY A 400 -42.97 29.72 66.01
CA GLY A 400 -42.24 30.53 65.02
C GLY A 400 -41.90 29.70 63.79
N ALA A 401 -42.36 30.19 62.63
CA ALA A 401 -42.38 29.53 61.33
C ALA A 401 -41.19 29.91 60.43
N HIS A 402 -41.00 29.08 59.39
CA HIS A 402 -40.57 29.37 58.02
C HIS A 402 -39.35 30.26 57.71
N ARG A 403 -38.43 29.70 56.90
CA ARG A 403 -37.98 30.13 55.55
C ARG A 403 -36.68 29.34 55.25
N THR A 404 -36.28 28.92 54.05
CA THR A 404 -36.80 29.04 52.67
C THR A 404 -36.02 28.04 51.82
N SER A 405 -36.72 27.45 50.86
CA SER A 405 -36.21 26.83 49.65
C SER A 405 -35.23 27.74 48.89
N ASN A 406 -34.19 27.16 48.29
CA ASN A 406 -33.55 27.70 47.09
C ASN A 406 -33.08 26.54 46.21
N SER A 407 -33.90 26.19 45.23
CA SER A 407 -33.44 25.71 43.92
C SER A 407 -33.29 26.92 43.01
N PRO A 408 -32.41 26.86 42.00
CA PRO A 408 -32.70 27.54 40.75
C PRO A 408 -32.66 26.55 39.58
N VAL A 409 -33.77 26.50 38.86
CA VAL A 409 -33.83 26.09 37.46
C VAL A 409 -34.22 27.32 36.63
N SER A 410 -33.62 27.36 35.44
CA SER A 410 -33.91 28.20 34.26
C SER A 410 -33.10 29.49 34.09
N ARG A 411 -32.31 29.53 33.01
CA ARG A 411 -32.67 30.30 31.81
C ARG A 411 -31.80 29.89 30.62
N ASN A 412 -32.43 29.16 29.70
CA ASN A 412 -32.10 29.27 28.28
C ASN A 412 -32.39 30.70 27.83
N ARG A 413 -31.40 31.34 27.21
CA ARG A 413 -31.60 32.46 26.30
C ARG A 413 -30.86 32.16 25.01
N THR A 414 -31.66 31.94 23.98
CA THR A 414 -31.34 32.15 22.57
C THR A 414 -30.76 33.55 22.36
N SER A 415 -29.63 33.63 21.66
CA SER A 415 -29.29 34.78 20.83
C SER A 415 -28.56 34.30 19.58
N ASP A 416 -29.32 34.36 18.50
CA ASP A 416 -28.91 34.58 17.12
C ASP A 416 -27.76 35.60 17.02
N ASN A 417 -26.70 35.28 16.26
CA ASN A 417 -26.10 36.25 15.34
C ASN A 417 -25.17 35.59 14.33
N SER A 418 -25.67 35.54 13.10
CA SER A 418 -24.93 35.59 11.84
C SER A 418 -23.84 36.68 11.80
N LYS A 419 -22.70 36.36 11.16
CA LYS A 419 -21.91 37.19 10.22
C LYS A 419 -20.70 36.34 9.80
N THR A 420 -20.68 35.70 8.63
CA THR A 420 -20.20 36.24 7.34
C THR A 420 -19.02 37.22 7.48
N GLY A 421 -17.86 36.71 7.10
CA GLY A 421 -16.58 37.37 6.88
C GLY A 421 -15.61 36.32 6.36
#